data_AF-A0A7V9P6Z4-F1
#
_entry.id   AF-A0A7V9P6Z4-F1
#
_cell.length_a   1.000
_cell.length_b   1.000
_cell.length_c   1.000
_cell.angle_alpha   90.00
_cell.angle_beta   90.00
_cell.angle_gamma   90.00
#
_symmetry.space_group_name_H-M   'P 1'
#
loop_
_entity.id
_entity.type
_entity.pdbx_description
1 polymer ?
#
loop_
_entity_poly.entity_id
_entity_poly.type
_entity_poly.pdbx_seq_one_letter_code
_entity_poly.pdbx_strand_id
1 'polypeptide(L)'
;MFVEFPDPYSWELSTERFRAFGPDPANLWLEGRIYRVFDGREVEIVAASRGVEIEPGDPALAEPVRRFLGGSFDLDGFASFATADPVLAGMVETLRGLRPPLAPDPFEALVGSITAQQVSLQAAFAIRARLVRRFGVPHANAWAFPTRERLAEAAPEELRELGFSGRKAEYVVSLARAPLDLESLGALPDEEVKLALTALPGLGEWTADWFLARHLARPDAWPAGDLAVRKAVGAFYFDGCDVSADQVRAFGERFSPFRNLTAHYLLVGHRVRR
;
A
#
# COMPACT_ATOMS: atom_id res chain seq x y z
N MET A 1 -13.65 -6.13 19.79
CA MET A 1 -14.02 -4.67 19.82
C MET A 1 -14.43 -4.20 18.44
N PHE A 2 -15.41 -3.29 18.31
CA PHE A 2 -15.82 -2.73 17.01
C PHE A 2 -15.02 -1.50 16.60
N VAL A 3 -14.60 -1.44 15.33
CA VAL A 3 -13.97 -0.29 14.67
C VAL A 3 -14.86 0.16 13.51
N GLU A 4 -15.50 1.32 13.68
CA GLU A 4 -16.47 1.87 12.71
C GLU A 4 -15.79 2.41 11.46
N PHE A 5 -16.37 2.15 10.29
CA PHE A 5 -16.07 2.85 9.04
C PHE A 5 -17.34 3.55 8.55
N PRO A 6 -17.27 4.83 8.13
CA PRO A 6 -18.42 5.51 7.54
C PRO A 6 -18.94 4.74 6.32
N ASP A 7 -20.26 4.57 6.26
CA ASP A 7 -20.93 3.98 5.11
C ASP A 7 -20.78 4.87 3.87
N PRO A 8 -20.54 4.31 2.67
CA PRO A 8 -20.43 2.87 2.41
C PRO A 8 -19.04 2.31 2.75
N TYR A 9 -19.00 1.09 3.30
CA TYR A 9 -17.79 0.29 3.45
C TYR A 9 -17.99 -1.11 2.88
N SER A 10 -17.07 -1.55 2.02
CA SER A 10 -17.05 -2.88 1.43
C SER A 10 -15.81 -3.63 1.87
N TRP A 11 -15.98 -4.57 2.80
CA TRP A 11 -14.93 -5.48 3.24
C TRP A 11 -14.30 -6.24 2.07
N GLU A 12 -15.14 -6.79 1.20
CA GLU A 12 -14.70 -7.62 0.07
C GLU A 12 -13.81 -6.84 -0.90
N LEU A 13 -14.23 -5.64 -1.30
CA LEU A 13 -13.45 -4.78 -2.20
C LEU A 13 -12.16 -4.27 -1.54
N SER A 14 -12.23 -3.88 -0.27
CA SER A 14 -11.09 -3.30 0.47
C SER A 14 -10.01 -4.33 0.80
N THR A 15 -10.37 -5.62 0.85
CA THR A 15 -9.47 -6.71 1.27
C THR A 15 -9.08 -7.68 0.16
N GLU A 16 -9.62 -7.55 -1.06
CA GLU A 16 -9.30 -8.39 -2.21
C GLU A 16 -7.78 -8.58 -2.41
N ARG A 17 -7.00 -7.50 -2.25
CA ARG A 17 -5.54 -7.54 -2.43
C ARG A 17 -4.81 -8.54 -1.51
N PHE A 18 -5.37 -8.86 -0.35
CA PHE A 18 -4.76 -9.78 0.63
C PHE A 18 -4.90 -11.25 0.19
N ARG A 19 -5.72 -11.51 -0.83
CA ARG A 19 -5.89 -12.83 -1.46
C ARG A 19 -5.32 -12.89 -2.89
N ALA A 20 -5.15 -11.74 -3.53
CA ALA A 20 -4.86 -11.64 -4.97
C ALA A 20 -3.47 -12.14 -5.41
N PHE A 21 -2.46 -12.05 -4.53
CA PHE A 21 -1.05 -12.24 -4.92
C PHE A 21 -0.32 -13.36 -4.18
N GLY A 22 -1.07 -14.18 -3.45
CA GLY A 22 -0.55 -15.27 -2.62
C GLY A 22 -0.45 -14.90 -1.13
N PRO A 23 -0.08 -15.86 -0.27
CA PRO A 23 -0.06 -15.66 1.18
C PRO A 23 1.02 -14.66 1.59
N ASP A 24 0.63 -13.61 2.31
CA ASP A 24 1.52 -12.66 2.98
C ASP A 24 1.47 -12.92 4.50
N PRO A 25 2.52 -13.51 5.11
CA PRO A 25 2.53 -13.80 6.55
C PRO A 25 2.35 -12.57 7.45
N ALA A 26 2.67 -11.36 6.97
CA ALA A 26 2.47 -10.12 7.72
C ALA A 26 1.07 -9.51 7.54
N ASN A 27 0.32 -9.94 6.52
CA ASN A 27 -1.06 -9.54 6.22
C ASN A 27 -1.89 -10.80 5.96
N LEU A 28 -1.87 -11.75 6.89
CA LEU A 28 -2.35 -13.08 6.62
C LEU A 28 -3.87 -13.08 6.46
N TRP A 29 -4.34 -13.47 5.29
CA TRP A 29 -5.75 -13.81 5.08
C TRP A 29 -5.99 -15.28 5.43
N LEU A 30 -6.92 -15.56 6.34
CA LEU A 30 -7.33 -16.91 6.72
C LEU A 30 -8.83 -16.93 7.01
N GLU A 31 -9.57 -17.81 6.31
CA GLU A 31 -11.00 -18.06 6.56
C GLU A 31 -11.91 -16.81 6.64
N GLY A 32 -11.64 -15.80 5.79
CA GLY A 32 -12.44 -14.57 5.78
C GLY A 32 -11.97 -13.48 6.74
N ARG A 33 -10.85 -13.73 7.44
CA ARG A 33 -10.26 -12.87 8.47
C ARG A 33 -8.88 -12.39 8.03
N ILE A 34 -8.47 -11.24 8.54
CA ILE A 34 -7.09 -10.77 8.44
C ILE A 34 -6.43 -10.93 9.80
N TYR A 35 -5.28 -11.60 9.84
CA TYR A 35 -4.38 -11.63 10.99
C TYR A 35 -3.18 -10.74 10.70
N ARG A 36 -2.94 -9.76 11.55
CA ARG A 36 -1.81 -8.84 11.42
C ARG A 36 -1.27 -8.43 12.78
N VAL A 37 0.05 -8.26 12.86
CA VAL A 37 0.70 -7.78 14.08
C VAL A 37 0.83 -6.26 14.03
N PHE A 38 0.32 -5.59 15.06
CA PHE A 38 0.50 -4.16 15.32
C PHE A 38 1.19 -4.00 16.68
N ASP A 39 2.31 -3.29 16.73
CA ASP A 39 3.08 -3.03 17.96
C ASP A 39 3.30 -4.28 18.83
N GLY A 40 3.70 -5.38 18.18
CA GLY A 40 3.97 -6.67 18.84
C GLY A 40 2.73 -7.44 19.30
N ARG A 41 1.52 -7.05 18.88
CA ARG A 41 0.26 -7.74 19.19
C ARG A 41 -0.39 -8.23 17.92
N GLU A 42 -0.63 -9.54 17.84
CA GLU A 42 -1.45 -10.10 16.77
C GLU A 42 -2.90 -9.68 16.96
N VAL A 43 -3.50 -9.19 15.87
CA VAL A 43 -4.87 -8.73 15.79
C VAL A 43 -5.58 -9.53 14.70
N GLU A 44 -6.65 -10.19 15.11
CA GLU A 44 -7.65 -10.74 14.22
C GLU A 44 -8.62 -9.63 13.83
N ILE A 45 -8.90 -9.48 12.53
CA ILE A 45 -9.79 -8.47 11.97
C ILE A 45 -10.84 -9.16 11.11
N VAL A 46 -12.12 -8.89 11.39
CA VAL A 46 -13.26 -9.57 10.76
C VAL A 46 -14.27 -8.54 10.29
N ALA A 47 -14.91 -8.80 9.15
CA ALA A 47 -15.97 -7.95 8.64
C ALA A 47 -17.13 -7.79 9.64
N ALA A 48 -17.65 -6.57 9.76
CA ALA A 48 -18.88 -6.24 10.47
C ALA A 48 -19.74 -5.30 9.61
N SER A 49 -21.02 -5.12 9.96
CA SER A 49 -22.00 -4.42 9.11
C SER A 49 -21.65 -2.97 8.78
N ARG A 50 -20.93 -2.26 9.67
CA ARG A 50 -20.50 -0.86 9.49
C ARG A 50 -19.01 -0.67 9.78
N GLY A 51 -18.21 -1.69 9.49
CA GLY A 51 -16.77 -1.66 9.74
C GLY A 51 -16.19 -3.02 10.00
N VAL A 52 -15.41 -3.15 11.07
CA VAL A 52 -14.76 -4.41 11.45
C VAL A 52 -14.83 -4.66 12.95
N GLU A 53 -14.77 -5.93 13.32
CA GLU A 53 -14.47 -6.36 14.68
C GLU A 53 -13.01 -6.78 14.77
N ILE A 54 -12.36 -6.40 15.87
CA ILE A 54 -10.97 -6.73 16.16
C ILE A 54 -10.84 -7.51 17.46
N GLU A 55 -9.96 -8.52 17.47
CA GLU A 55 -9.56 -9.23 18.68
C GLU A 55 -8.02 -9.33 18.76
N PRO A 56 -7.39 -8.97 19.90
CA PRO A 56 -8.01 -8.55 21.15
C PRO A 56 -8.70 -7.19 21.05
N GLY A 57 -9.82 -7.03 21.75
CA GLY A 57 -10.59 -5.78 21.78
C GLY A 57 -9.94 -4.61 22.54
N ASP A 58 -8.73 -4.20 22.15
CA ASP A 58 -8.00 -3.08 22.76
C ASP A 58 -8.26 -1.75 22.04
N PRO A 59 -8.73 -0.69 22.73
CA PRO A 59 -8.91 0.65 22.15
C PRO A 59 -7.67 1.22 21.43
N ALA A 60 -6.46 0.88 21.88
CA ALA A 60 -5.22 1.36 21.27
C ALA A 60 -5.01 0.83 19.83
N LEU A 61 -5.68 -0.26 19.46
CA LEU A 61 -5.59 -0.86 18.13
C LEU A 61 -6.59 -0.26 17.12
N ALA A 62 -7.58 0.51 17.59
CA ALA A 62 -8.65 1.01 16.74
C ALA A 62 -8.13 1.93 15.61
N GLU A 63 -7.24 2.87 15.93
CA GLU A 63 -6.68 3.79 14.92
C GLU A 63 -5.67 3.11 13.97
N PRO A 64 -4.73 2.28 14.43
CA PRO A 64 -3.88 1.48 13.54
C PRO A 64 -4.67 0.63 12.55
N VAL A 65 -5.73 -0.04 13.01
CA VAL A 65 -6.61 -0.84 12.14
C VAL A 65 -7.41 0.05 11.20
N ARG A 66 -7.95 1.17 11.69
CA ARG A 66 -8.67 2.16 10.86
C ARG A 66 -7.78 2.64 9.72
N ARG A 67 -6.55 3.06 10.01
CA ARG A 67 -5.57 3.49 9.00
C ARG A 67 -5.22 2.35 8.05
N PHE A 68 -4.90 1.16 8.57
CA PHE A 68 -4.54 -0.01 7.76
C PHE A 68 -5.60 -0.33 6.70
N LEU A 69 -6.88 -0.21 7.04
CA LEU A 69 -8.00 -0.44 6.12
C LEU A 69 -8.48 0.83 5.38
N GLY A 70 -7.63 1.86 5.26
CA GLY A 70 -7.90 3.03 4.41
C GLY A 70 -8.87 4.05 5.00
N GLY A 71 -8.98 4.12 6.33
CA GLY A 71 -9.80 5.10 7.02
C GLY A 71 -9.29 6.54 6.93
N SER A 72 -8.04 6.75 6.49
CA SER A 72 -7.46 8.09 6.27
C SER A 72 -7.96 8.78 4.99
N PHE A 73 -8.65 8.06 4.11
CA PHE A 73 -9.14 8.60 2.84
C PHE A 73 -10.50 9.29 2.96
N ASP A 74 -10.59 10.50 2.41
CA ASP A 74 -11.83 11.25 2.20
C ASP A 74 -12.60 10.71 0.98
N LEU A 75 -13.45 9.71 1.23
CA LEU A 75 -14.28 9.10 0.18
C LEU A 75 -15.49 9.97 -0.20
N ASP A 76 -16.02 10.79 0.71
CA ASP A 76 -17.18 11.63 0.44
C ASP A 76 -16.80 12.80 -0.46
N GLY A 77 -15.66 13.43 -0.18
CA GLY A 77 -15.06 14.45 -1.04
C GLY A 77 -14.68 13.86 -2.41
N PHE A 78 -14.08 12.66 -2.44
CA PHE A 78 -13.74 12.01 -3.70
C PHE A 78 -14.99 11.64 -4.52
N ALA A 79 -16.04 11.11 -3.89
CA ALA A 79 -17.29 10.79 -4.57
C ALA A 79 -17.95 12.04 -5.16
N SER A 80 -17.95 13.14 -4.40
CA SER A 80 -18.45 14.44 -4.88
C SER A 80 -17.64 14.96 -6.06
N PHE A 81 -16.31 14.91 -5.96
CA PHE A 81 -15.38 15.28 -7.02
C PHE A 81 -15.57 14.44 -8.30
N ALA A 82 -15.73 13.13 -8.14
CA ALA A 82 -15.85 12.17 -9.23
C ALA A 82 -17.09 12.42 -10.10
N THR A 83 -18.14 13.09 -9.59
CA THR A 83 -19.36 13.39 -10.38
C THR A 83 -19.09 14.21 -11.65
N ALA A 84 -18.00 14.98 -11.68
CA ALA A 84 -17.60 15.78 -12.83
C ALA A 84 -16.88 14.98 -13.93
N ASP A 85 -16.47 13.74 -13.65
CA ASP A 85 -15.78 12.85 -14.59
C ASP A 85 -16.58 11.55 -14.80
N PRO A 86 -17.16 11.30 -15.99
CA PRO A 86 -18.03 10.15 -16.22
C PRO A 86 -17.39 8.78 -15.92
N VAL A 87 -16.07 8.65 -16.11
CA VAL A 87 -15.34 7.42 -15.81
C VAL A 87 -15.26 7.24 -14.29
N LEU A 88 -14.85 8.27 -13.55
CA LEU A 88 -14.75 8.19 -12.09
C LEU A 88 -16.12 8.04 -11.44
N ALA A 89 -17.15 8.76 -11.91
CA ALA A 89 -18.52 8.61 -11.43
C ALA A 89 -19.01 7.17 -11.54
N GLY A 90 -18.78 6.53 -12.70
CA GLY A 90 -19.12 5.12 -12.89
C GLY A 90 -18.31 4.16 -12.01
N MET A 91 -17.03 4.47 -11.76
CA MET A 91 -16.18 3.69 -10.86
C MET A 91 -16.60 3.81 -9.40
N VAL A 92 -16.94 5.01 -8.92
CA VAL A 92 -17.40 5.23 -7.55
C VAL A 92 -18.65 4.42 -7.25
N GLU A 93 -19.56 4.31 -8.22
CA GLU A 93 -20.75 3.46 -8.09
C GLU A 93 -20.40 1.96 -8.13
N THR A 94 -19.58 1.54 -9.10
CA THR A 94 -19.20 0.12 -9.27
C THR A 94 -18.37 -0.40 -8.09
N LEU A 95 -17.52 0.45 -7.53
CA LEU A 95 -16.60 0.15 -6.43
C LEU A 95 -17.07 0.78 -5.11
N ARG A 96 -18.39 0.94 -4.96
CA ARG A 96 -18.98 1.62 -3.79
C ARG A 96 -18.52 0.95 -2.49
N GLY A 97 -17.95 1.78 -1.61
CA GLY A 97 -17.40 1.36 -0.33
C GLY A 97 -15.97 0.79 -0.35
N LEU A 98 -15.28 0.80 -1.49
CA LEU A 98 -13.85 0.50 -1.56
C LEU A 98 -13.05 1.48 -0.69
N ARG A 99 -12.28 0.96 0.26
CA ARG A 99 -11.22 1.70 0.96
C ARG A 99 -9.87 1.06 0.64
N PRO A 100 -8.98 1.73 -0.12
CA PRO A 100 -7.67 1.18 -0.41
C PRO A 100 -6.87 1.02 0.89
N PRO A 101 -6.38 -0.19 1.21
CA PRO A 101 -5.63 -0.40 2.45
C PRO A 101 -4.22 0.17 2.35
N LEU A 102 -3.73 0.67 3.48
CA LEU A 102 -2.45 1.35 3.64
C LEU A 102 -1.41 0.41 4.27
N ALA A 103 -0.13 0.68 4.00
CA ALA A 103 0.97 0.12 4.77
C ALA A 103 1.07 0.86 6.10
N PRO A 104 0.96 0.18 7.26
CA PRO A 104 0.88 0.88 8.54
C PRO A 104 2.24 1.35 9.06
N ASP A 105 3.33 0.72 8.62
CA ASP A 105 4.70 1.04 9.02
C ASP A 105 5.50 1.60 7.82
N PRO A 106 6.27 2.69 7.99
CA PRO A 106 6.99 3.32 6.89
C PRO A 106 8.14 2.46 6.35
N PHE A 107 8.85 1.75 7.22
CA PHE A 107 9.95 0.88 6.82
C PHE A 107 9.43 -0.32 6.00
N GLU A 108 8.37 -0.96 6.45
CA GLU A 108 7.64 -2.02 5.74
C GLU A 108 7.16 -1.53 4.37
N ALA A 109 6.65 -0.31 4.27
CA ALA A 109 6.19 0.28 3.01
C ALA A 109 7.33 0.41 1.99
N LEU A 110 8.49 0.90 2.44
CA LEU A 110 9.67 1.08 1.59
C LEU A 110 10.32 -0.25 1.21
N VAL A 111 10.48 -1.19 2.15
CA VAL A 111 10.97 -2.55 1.84
C VAL A 111 10.03 -3.27 0.87
N GLY A 112 8.71 -3.13 1.06
CA GLY A 112 7.71 -3.64 0.12
C GLY A 112 7.86 -3.05 -1.28
N SER A 113 8.13 -1.75 -1.37
CA SER A 113 8.36 -1.07 -2.64
C SER A 113 9.64 -1.55 -3.34
N ILE A 114 10.77 -1.63 -2.62
CA ILE A 114 12.04 -2.19 -3.14
C ILE A 114 11.80 -3.63 -3.66
N THR A 115 11.07 -4.44 -2.90
CA THR A 115 10.74 -5.81 -3.28
C THR A 115 9.99 -5.86 -4.62
N ALA A 116 9.02 -4.98 -4.82
CA ALA A 116 8.14 -4.94 -6.00
C ALA A 116 8.74 -4.29 -7.26
N GLN A 117 9.87 -3.58 -7.16
CA GLN A 117 10.49 -2.93 -8.33
C GLN A 117 10.79 -3.92 -9.46
N GLN A 118 10.38 -3.63 -10.70
CA GLN A 118 10.76 -4.40 -11.90
C GLN A 118 10.41 -5.91 -11.87
N VAL A 119 9.43 -6.33 -11.06
CA VAL A 119 8.96 -7.73 -10.99
C VAL A 119 7.42 -7.78 -10.96
N SER A 120 6.84 -8.96 -11.17
CA SER A 120 5.40 -9.15 -10.97
C SER A 120 5.03 -9.05 -9.48
N LEU A 121 3.78 -8.69 -9.19
CA LEU A 121 3.29 -8.67 -7.80
C LEU A 121 3.33 -10.06 -7.16
N GLN A 122 3.03 -11.13 -7.90
CA GLN A 122 3.14 -12.50 -7.38
C GLN A 122 4.59 -12.84 -6.95
N ALA A 123 5.59 -12.45 -7.75
CA ALA A 123 6.99 -12.65 -7.40
C ALA A 123 7.39 -11.79 -6.18
N ALA A 124 6.93 -10.53 -6.14
CA ALA A 124 7.18 -9.63 -5.01
C ALA A 124 6.60 -10.17 -3.70
N PHE A 125 5.35 -10.66 -3.71
CA PHE A 125 4.70 -11.26 -2.55
C PHE A 125 5.40 -12.55 -2.10
N ALA A 126 5.86 -13.40 -3.04
CA ALA A 126 6.61 -14.60 -2.68
C ALA A 126 7.97 -14.29 -2.03
N ILE A 127 8.71 -13.29 -2.54
CA ILE A 127 9.97 -12.81 -1.94
C ILE A 127 9.70 -12.22 -0.55
N ARG A 128 8.69 -11.34 -0.44
CA ARG A 128 8.28 -10.74 0.83
C ARG A 128 7.90 -11.81 1.86
N ALA A 129 7.12 -12.83 1.47
CA ALA A 129 6.73 -13.90 2.39
C ALA A 129 7.95 -14.67 2.94
N ARG A 130 8.99 -14.88 2.13
CA ARG A 130 10.25 -15.48 2.60
C ARG A 130 11.02 -14.54 3.53
N LEU A 131 11.06 -13.25 3.22
CA LEU A 131 11.65 -12.21 4.10
C LEU A 131 11.00 -12.22 5.48
N VAL A 132 9.67 -12.16 5.52
CA VAL A 132 8.91 -12.14 6.78
C VAL A 132 9.13 -13.42 7.58
N ARG A 133 9.13 -14.60 6.95
CA ARG A 133 9.41 -15.86 7.67
C ARG A 133 10.86 -15.98 8.17
N ARG A 134 11.82 -15.39 7.46
CA ARG A 134 13.26 -15.48 7.81
C ARG A 134 13.66 -14.50 8.92
N PHE A 135 13.11 -13.29 8.88
CA PHE A 135 13.54 -12.17 9.72
C PHE A 135 12.44 -11.58 10.62
N GLY A 136 11.17 -11.96 10.40
CA GLY A 136 10.05 -11.53 11.21
C GLY A 136 9.91 -12.35 12.49
N VAL A 137 8.96 -11.97 13.33
CA VAL A 137 8.66 -12.66 14.60
C VAL A 137 7.34 -13.42 14.45
N PRO A 138 7.30 -14.75 14.67
CA PRO A 138 6.06 -15.51 14.58
C PRO A 138 5.12 -15.18 15.74
N HIS A 139 3.83 -15.06 15.43
CA HIS A 139 2.72 -15.03 16.39
C HIS A 139 1.82 -16.26 16.17
N ALA A 140 0.61 -16.28 16.71
CA ALA A 140 -0.27 -17.44 16.68
C ALA A 140 -0.65 -17.84 15.24
N ASN A 141 -0.95 -16.86 14.39
CA ASN A 141 -1.31 -17.06 12.99
C ASN A 141 -0.40 -16.28 12.04
N ALA A 142 -0.15 -15.02 12.35
CA ALA A 142 0.61 -14.08 11.52
C ALA A 142 2.05 -13.93 12.00
N TRP A 143 2.80 -13.10 11.29
CA TRP A 143 4.18 -12.75 11.61
C TRP A 143 4.30 -11.23 11.73
N ALA A 144 4.99 -10.75 12.75
CA ALA A 144 5.44 -9.37 12.79
C ALA A 144 6.44 -9.15 11.66
N PHE A 145 6.30 -8.04 10.93
CA PHE A 145 7.26 -7.66 9.90
C PHE A 145 8.66 -7.48 10.53
N PRO A 146 9.76 -7.82 9.83
CA PRO A 146 11.10 -7.62 10.35
C PRO A 146 11.34 -6.17 10.77
N THR A 147 11.89 -5.95 11.96
CA THR A 147 12.23 -4.60 12.40
C THR A 147 13.39 -4.05 11.60
N ARG A 148 13.52 -2.71 11.60
CA ARG A 148 14.63 -2.01 10.97
C ARG A 148 15.97 -2.48 11.54
N GLU A 149 16.07 -2.59 12.86
CA GLU A 149 17.27 -3.03 13.56
C GLU A 149 17.65 -4.45 13.14
N ARG A 150 16.66 -5.34 13.03
CA ARG A 150 16.89 -6.73 12.63
C ARG A 150 17.45 -6.84 11.20
N LEU A 151 16.94 -6.04 10.26
CA LEU A 151 17.44 -6.02 8.89
C LEU A 151 18.75 -5.22 8.74
N ALA A 152 19.07 -4.31 9.66
CA ALA A 152 20.36 -3.63 9.69
C ALA A 152 21.52 -4.58 10.03
N GLU A 153 21.24 -5.65 10.78
CA GLU A 153 22.22 -6.70 11.12
C GLU A 153 22.39 -7.76 10.02
N ALA A 154 21.47 -7.84 9.05
CA ALA A 154 21.51 -8.84 8.00
C ALA A 154 22.67 -8.60 7.02
N ALA A 155 23.21 -9.68 6.47
CA ALA A 155 24.06 -9.61 5.28
C ALA A 155 23.19 -9.56 4.01
N PRO A 156 23.53 -8.74 2.99
CA PRO A 156 22.80 -8.74 1.72
C PRO A 156 22.65 -10.13 1.08
N GLU A 157 23.64 -11.01 1.29
CA GLU A 157 23.64 -12.40 0.84
C GLU A 157 22.45 -13.19 1.38
N GLU A 158 22.08 -12.98 2.65
CA GLU A 158 20.91 -13.65 3.25
C GLU A 158 19.61 -13.23 2.54
N LEU A 159 19.49 -11.96 2.11
CA LEU A 159 18.32 -11.51 1.35
C LEU A 159 18.33 -12.06 -0.07
N ARG A 160 19.52 -12.20 -0.69
CA ARG A 160 19.64 -12.83 -2.02
C ARG A 160 19.15 -14.27 -2.02
N GLU A 161 19.43 -15.03 -0.96
CA GLU A 161 18.92 -16.40 -0.78
C GLU A 161 17.38 -16.45 -0.74
N LEU A 162 16.73 -15.35 -0.35
CA LEU A 162 15.26 -15.21 -0.37
C LEU A 162 14.72 -14.75 -1.73
N GLY A 163 15.57 -14.61 -2.74
CA GLY A 163 15.19 -14.26 -4.11
C GLY A 163 15.23 -12.76 -4.43
N PHE A 164 15.84 -11.94 -3.58
CA PHE A 164 16.18 -10.56 -3.95
C PHE A 164 17.32 -10.55 -4.99
N SER A 165 17.33 -9.56 -5.89
CA SER A 165 18.54 -9.27 -6.66
C SER A 165 19.62 -8.68 -5.74
N GLY A 166 20.89 -8.75 -6.13
CA GLY A 166 22.00 -8.19 -5.34
C GLY A 166 21.77 -6.74 -4.93
N ARG A 167 21.44 -5.87 -5.91
CA ARG A 167 21.16 -4.45 -5.66
C ARG A 167 19.99 -4.25 -4.69
N LYS A 168 18.90 -5.00 -4.83
CA LYS A 168 17.74 -4.84 -3.93
C LYS A 168 18.05 -5.30 -2.51
N ALA A 169 18.84 -6.36 -2.36
CA ALA A 169 19.30 -6.80 -1.04
C ALA A 169 20.16 -5.73 -0.38
N GLU A 170 21.10 -5.13 -1.13
CA GLU A 170 21.90 -3.98 -0.68
C GLU A 170 21.00 -2.81 -0.28
N TYR A 171 19.99 -2.45 -1.09
CA TYR A 171 19.08 -1.35 -0.79
C TYR A 171 18.27 -1.54 0.47
N VAL A 172 17.75 -2.75 0.73
CA VAL A 172 17.01 -3.03 1.97
C VAL A 172 17.91 -2.88 3.19
N VAL A 173 19.13 -3.42 3.15
CA VAL A 173 20.09 -3.32 4.25
C VAL A 173 20.57 -1.87 4.42
N SER A 174 20.83 -1.15 3.33
CA SER A 174 21.20 0.28 3.36
C SER A 174 20.07 1.15 3.92
N LEU A 175 18.81 0.91 3.53
CA LEU A 175 17.65 1.60 4.09
C LEU A 175 17.55 1.34 5.60
N ALA A 176 17.72 0.09 6.03
CA ALA A 176 17.69 -0.27 7.44
C ALA A 176 18.76 0.48 8.26
N ARG A 177 19.96 0.66 7.68
CA ARG A 177 21.10 1.36 8.32
C ARG A 177 21.11 2.88 8.15
N ALA A 178 20.28 3.43 7.26
CA ALA A 178 20.30 4.87 6.98
C ALA A 178 19.99 5.68 8.25
N PRO A 179 20.62 6.83 8.51
CA PRO A 179 20.28 7.69 9.64
C PRO A 179 19.06 8.58 9.33
N LEU A 180 18.04 8.02 8.70
CA LEU A 180 16.79 8.72 8.38
C LEU A 180 15.71 8.33 9.39
N ASP A 181 15.11 9.32 10.04
CA ASP A 181 13.90 9.12 10.83
C ASP A 181 12.70 8.99 9.89
N LEU A 182 12.18 7.77 9.75
CA LEU A 182 11.09 7.47 8.83
C LEU A 182 9.73 7.91 9.38
N GLU A 183 9.59 7.99 10.71
CA GLU A 183 8.32 8.35 11.37
C GLU A 183 8.01 9.83 11.21
N SER A 184 9.03 10.71 11.23
CA SER A 184 8.84 12.15 11.03
C SER A 184 8.53 12.56 9.59
N LEU A 185 8.72 11.68 8.60
CA LEU A 185 8.41 11.99 7.19
C LEU A 185 6.95 12.40 6.99
N GLY A 186 6.02 11.86 7.78
CA GLY A 186 4.60 12.21 7.70
C GLY A 186 4.29 13.68 8.02
N ALA A 187 5.18 14.36 8.74
CA ALA A 187 5.04 15.78 9.09
C ALA A 187 5.57 16.73 8.01
N LEU A 188 6.33 16.22 7.03
CA LEU A 188 6.96 17.03 6.00
C LEU A 188 6.02 17.26 4.79
N PRO A 189 6.21 18.36 4.04
CA PRO A 189 5.61 18.54 2.72
C PRO A 189 6.01 17.42 1.75
N ASP A 190 5.13 17.11 0.79
CA ASP A 190 5.32 15.98 -0.13
C ASP A 190 6.65 16.03 -0.90
N GLU A 191 7.09 17.20 -1.34
CA GLU A 191 8.36 17.38 -2.03
C GLU A 191 9.58 17.14 -1.11
N GLU A 192 9.50 17.52 0.17
CA GLU A 192 10.56 17.22 1.14
C GLU A 192 10.64 15.72 1.45
N VAL A 193 9.49 15.03 1.54
CA VAL A 193 9.46 13.56 1.67
C VAL A 193 10.11 12.91 0.44
N LYS A 194 9.76 13.36 -0.78
CA LYS A 194 10.36 12.83 -2.01
C LYS A 194 11.87 13.05 -2.04
N LEU A 195 12.35 14.24 -1.70
CA LEU A 195 13.77 14.55 -1.63
C LEU A 195 14.50 13.65 -0.61
N ALA A 196 13.95 13.52 0.59
CA ALA A 196 14.53 12.67 1.64
C ALA A 196 14.62 11.18 1.20
N LEU A 197 13.55 10.65 0.60
CA LEU A 197 13.53 9.26 0.14
C LEU A 197 14.46 9.03 -1.04
N THR A 198 14.44 9.91 -2.05
CA THR A 198 15.24 9.75 -3.29
C THR A 198 16.74 9.95 -3.08
N ALA A 199 17.15 10.53 -1.96
CA ALA A 199 18.56 10.57 -1.54
C ALA A 199 19.11 9.19 -1.13
N LEU A 200 18.24 8.22 -0.83
CA LEU A 200 18.64 6.88 -0.43
C LEU A 200 18.89 5.96 -1.65
N PRO A 201 19.93 5.10 -1.60
CA PRO A 201 20.21 4.17 -2.70
C PRO A 201 19.02 3.28 -3.01
N GLY A 202 18.63 3.24 -4.29
CA GLY A 202 17.58 2.34 -4.78
C GLY A 202 16.15 2.84 -4.60
N LEU A 203 15.97 4.01 -3.99
CA LEU A 203 14.68 4.69 -3.91
C LEU A 203 14.62 5.77 -4.98
N GLY A 204 13.73 5.58 -5.96
CA GLY A 204 13.45 6.58 -7.00
C GLY A 204 12.08 7.24 -6.79
N GLU A 205 11.75 8.18 -7.68
CA GLU A 205 10.46 8.89 -7.66
C GLU A 205 9.26 7.95 -7.55
N TRP A 206 9.24 6.85 -8.32
CA TRP A 206 8.18 5.83 -8.24
C TRP A 206 8.00 5.26 -6.83
N THR A 207 9.08 5.06 -6.07
CA THR A 207 8.99 4.56 -4.68
C THR A 207 8.47 5.64 -3.75
N ALA A 208 8.94 6.88 -3.92
CA ALA A 208 8.48 8.02 -3.13
C ALA A 208 6.99 8.31 -3.36
N ASP A 209 6.52 8.33 -4.61
CA ASP A 209 5.10 8.51 -4.93
C ASP A 209 4.23 7.42 -4.30
N TRP A 210 4.67 6.16 -4.34
CA TRP A 210 3.93 5.08 -3.68
C TRP A 210 4.00 5.14 -2.15
N PHE A 211 5.08 5.67 -1.57
CA PHE A 211 5.15 5.93 -0.14
C PHE A 211 4.16 7.02 0.28
N LEU A 212 4.11 8.14 -0.44
CA LEU A 212 3.11 9.19 -0.24
C LEU A 212 1.68 8.62 -0.36
N ALA A 213 1.45 7.80 -1.39
CA ALA A 213 0.12 7.28 -1.70
C ALA A 213 -0.36 6.20 -0.72
N ARG A 214 0.47 5.19 -0.43
CA ARG A 214 0.08 3.96 0.28
C ARG A 214 0.54 3.87 1.72
N HIS A 215 1.46 4.73 2.17
CA HIS A 215 1.78 4.82 3.59
C HIS A 215 1.21 6.09 4.20
N LEU A 216 1.46 7.26 3.60
CA LEU A 216 1.00 8.56 4.13
C LEU A 216 -0.43 8.95 3.72
N ALA A 217 -1.04 8.22 2.77
CA ALA A 217 -2.38 8.54 2.23
C ALA A 217 -2.52 9.98 1.73
N ARG A 218 -1.45 10.58 1.21
CA ARG A 218 -1.47 11.95 0.69
C ARG A 218 -2.46 12.06 -0.47
N PRO A 219 -3.41 13.01 -0.44
CA PRO A 219 -4.54 13.01 -1.37
C PRO A 219 -4.12 13.27 -2.83
N ASP A 220 -3.08 14.08 -3.04
CA ASP A 220 -2.59 14.46 -4.36
C ASP A 220 -1.39 13.60 -4.84
N ALA A 221 -1.04 12.53 -4.11
CA ALA A 221 0.02 11.62 -4.54
C ALA A 221 -0.35 10.92 -5.88
N TRP A 222 0.56 10.96 -6.84
CA TRP A 222 0.30 10.47 -8.20
C TRP A 222 1.47 9.66 -8.76
N PRO A 223 1.47 8.33 -8.61
CA PRO A 223 2.52 7.43 -9.11
C PRO A 223 2.52 7.28 -10.65
N ALA A 224 2.72 8.38 -11.39
CA ALA A 224 2.60 8.44 -12.85
C ALA A 224 3.57 7.49 -13.59
N GLY A 225 4.72 7.22 -12.99
CA GLY A 225 5.71 6.28 -13.54
C GLY A 225 5.30 4.80 -13.42
N ASP A 226 4.27 4.48 -12.63
CA ASP A 226 3.84 3.10 -12.40
C ASP A 226 3.18 2.50 -13.64
N LEU A 227 3.66 1.34 -14.08
CA LEU A 227 3.15 0.68 -15.29
C LEU A 227 1.68 0.29 -15.18
N ALA A 228 1.21 -0.12 -13.99
CA ALA A 228 -0.19 -0.50 -13.81
C ALA A 228 -1.09 0.75 -13.82
N VAL A 229 -0.64 1.86 -13.21
CA VAL A 229 -1.35 3.15 -13.31
C VAL A 229 -1.41 3.61 -14.76
N ARG A 230 -0.30 3.57 -15.50
CA ARG A 230 -0.27 3.92 -16.92
C ARG A 230 -1.23 3.07 -17.75
N LYS A 231 -1.23 1.75 -17.56
CA LYS A 231 -2.16 0.84 -18.24
C LYS A 231 -3.61 1.13 -17.90
N ALA A 232 -3.92 1.45 -16.64
CA ALA A 232 -5.27 1.80 -16.24
C ALA A 232 -5.71 3.14 -16.87
N VAL A 233 -4.88 4.18 -16.81
CA VAL A 233 -5.15 5.46 -17.48
C VAL A 233 -5.38 5.26 -18.97
N GLY A 234 -4.52 4.49 -19.64
CA GLY A 234 -4.68 4.13 -21.06
C GLY A 234 -6.03 3.46 -21.34
N ALA A 235 -6.39 2.46 -20.53
CA ALA A 235 -7.63 1.70 -20.68
C ALA A 235 -8.91 2.53 -20.45
N PHE A 236 -8.87 3.53 -19.58
CA PHE A 236 -10.05 4.29 -19.21
C PHE A 236 -10.19 5.63 -19.94
N TYR A 237 -9.08 6.25 -20.36
CA TYR A 237 -9.08 7.61 -20.89
C TYR A 237 -8.43 7.77 -22.27
N PHE A 238 -7.80 6.72 -22.81
CA PHE A 238 -7.09 6.77 -24.09
C PHE A 238 -7.41 5.54 -24.96
N ASP A 239 -8.64 5.03 -24.88
CA ASP A 239 -9.13 3.92 -25.72
C ASP A 239 -8.24 2.67 -25.70
N GLY A 240 -7.58 2.39 -24.58
CA GLY A 240 -6.67 1.26 -24.42
C GLY A 240 -5.26 1.48 -24.97
N CYS A 241 -4.92 2.69 -25.43
CA CYS A 241 -3.59 3.00 -25.94
C CYS A 241 -2.54 3.03 -24.81
N ASP A 242 -1.30 2.66 -25.17
CA ASP A 242 -0.15 2.82 -24.28
C ASP A 242 0.15 4.31 -24.08
N VAL A 243 0.20 4.74 -22.82
CA VAL A 243 0.51 6.11 -22.42
C VAL A 243 1.87 6.18 -21.71
N SER A 244 2.64 7.22 -22.00
CA SER A 244 3.94 7.48 -21.36
C SER A 244 3.75 7.99 -19.93
N ALA A 245 4.80 7.93 -19.11
CA ALA A 245 4.77 8.49 -17.76
C ALA A 245 4.48 10.01 -17.78
N ASP A 246 5.04 10.74 -18.74
CA ASP A 246 4.83 12.20 -18.87
C ASP A 246 3.39 12.53 -19.28
N GLN A 247 2.79 11.73 -20.18
CA GLN A 247 1.37 11.87 -20.52
C GLN A 247 0.49 11.62 -19.30
N VAL A 248 0.77 10.57 -18.53
CA VAL A 248 0.02 10.27 -17.30
C VAL A 248 0.22 11.35 -16.23
N ARG A 249 1.43 11.92 -16.11
CA ARG A 249 1.72 13.02 -15.19
C ARG A 249 0.91 14.26 -15.55
N ALA A 250 0.99 14.69 -16.80
CA ALA A 250 0.24 15.85 -17.29
C ALA A 250 -1.28 15.63 -17.22
N PHE A 251 -1.75 14.42 -17.54
CA PHE A 251 -3.16 14.08 -17.45
C PHE A 251 -3.67 14.10 -16.01
N GLY A 252 -2.84 13.70 -15.06
CA GLY A 252 -3.16 13.64 -13.62
C GLY A 252 -3.51 14.98 -12.99
N GLU A 253 -3.13 16.12 -13.59
CA GLU A 253 -3.46 17.46 -13.08
C GLU A 253 -4.97 17.66 -12.90
N ARG A 254 -5.79 17.04 -13.76
CA ARG A 254 -7.25 17.13 -13.65
C ARG A 254 -7.84 16.43 -12.44
N PHE A 255 -7.08 15.51 -11.83
CA PHE A 255 -7.54 14.72 -10.70
C PHE A 255 -7.19 15.36 -9.35
N SER A 256 -6.52 16.51 -9.34
CA SER A 256 -6.26 17.24 -8.10
C SER A 256 -7.58 17.76 -7.50
N PRO A 257 -7.79 17.66 -6.17
CA PRO A 257 -6.84 17.22 -5.15
C PRO A 257 -6.86 15.72 -4.84
N PHE A 258 -7.57 14.90 -5.62
CA PHE A 258 -7.81 13.46 -5.37
C PHE A 258 -7.04 12.52 -6.32
N ARG A 259 -5.82 12.87 -6.71
CA ARG A 259 -5.00 12.01 -7.60
C ARG A 259 -4.78 10.62 -7.02
N ASN A 260 -4.57 10.52 -5.71
CA ASN A 260 -4.27 9.25 -5.06
C ASN A 260 -5.46 8.28 -5.11
N LEU A 261 -6.64 8.74 -4.68
CA LEU A 261 -7.86 7.92 -4.78
C LEU A 261 -8.19 7.60 -6.23
N THR A 262 -7.99 8.54 -7.16
CA THR A 262 -8.12 8.26 -8.59
C THR A 262 -7.20 7.12 -9.04
N ALA A 263 -5.92 7.13 -8.66
CA ALA A 263 -4.98 6.06 -9.00
C ALA A 263 -5.44 4.71 -8.43
N HIS A 264 -5.91 4.68 -7.19
CA HIS A 264 -6.43 3.47 -6.56
C HIS A 264 -7.68 2.93 -7.28
N TYR A 265 -8.66 3.78 -7.58
CA TYR A 265 -9.89 3.39 -8.25
C TYR A 265 -9.63 2.91 -9.69
N LEU A 266 -8.73 3.58 -10.42
CA LEU A 266 -8.32 3.12 -11.75
C LEU A 266 -7.64 1.75 -11.70
N LEU A 267 -6.77 1.51 -10.72
CA LEU A 267 -6.09 0.21 -10.56
C LEU A 267 -7.06 -0.93 -10.22
N VAL A 268 -8.01 -0.69 -9.30
CA VAL A 268 -9.00 -1.70 -8.93
C VAL A 268 -9.99 -1.90 -10.08
N GLY A 269 -10.50 -0.81 -10.67
CA GLY A 269 -11.37 -0.83 -11.85
C GLY A 269 -10.77 -1.61 -13.03
N HIS A 270 -9.47 -1.44 -13.29
CA HIS A 270 -8.77 -2.17 -14.35
C HIS A 270 -8.64 -3.67 -14.06
N ARG A 271 -8.57 -4.05 -12.78
CA ARG A 271 -8.48 -5.46 -12.36
C ARG A 271 -9.83 -6.16 -12.48
N VAL A 272 -10.91 -5.51 -12.04
CA VAL A 272 -12.26 -6.10 -12.05
C VAL A 272 -12.89 -6.15 -13.44
N ARG A 273 -12.39 -5.38 -14.41
CA ARG A 273 -12.79 -5.45 -15.83
C ARG A 273 -12.19 -6.64 -16.59
N ARG A 274 -11.19 -7.32 -16.03
CA ARG A 274 -10.51 -8.48 -16.65
C ARG A 274 -11.16 -9.77 -16.19
#